data_AF-A0A443YYT9-F1
#
_entry.id   AF-A0A443YYT9-F1
#
_cell.length_a   1.000
_cell.length_b   1.000
_cell.length_c   1.000
_cell.angle_alpha   90.00
_cell.angle_beta   90.00
_cell.angle_gamma   90.00
#
_symmetry.space_group_name_H-M   'P 1'
#
loop_
_entity.id
_entity.type
_entity.pdbx_description
1 polymer ?
#
loop_
_entity_poly.entity_id
_entity_poly.type
_entity_poly.pdbx_seq_one_letter_code
_entity_poly.pdbx_strand_id
1 'polypeptide(L)'
;MSDSLSAQQLLRIRSKLETIVTEQAGTRRADHCEAALQRMRSGEYGYCVECGEEISAARLAAKPEVALCVDCQALKDEEEDA
;
A
#
# COMPACT_ATOMS: atom_id res chain seq x y z
N MET A 1 -20.57 -7.15 -2.78
CA MET A 1 -19.46 -7.47 -1.85
C MET A 1 -18.42 -6.39 -2.08
N SER A 2 -18.50 -5.27 -1.36
CA SER A 2 -17.47 -4.23 -1.47
C SER A 2 -16.26 -4.76 -0.70
N ASP A 3 -15.15 -5.02 -1.39
CA ASP A 3 -13.88 -5.47 -0.80
C ASP A 3 -13.19 -4.34 -0.02
N SER A 4 -13.95 -3.64 0.82
CA SER A 4 -13.46 -2.63 1.74
C SER A 4 -12.75 -3.31 2.91
N LEU A 5 -11.54 -2.85 3.23
CA LEU A 5 -10.81 -3.31 4.42
C LEU A 5 -11.65 -3.03 5.68
N SER A 6 -11.91 -4.07 6.47
CA SER A 6 -12.52 -3.89 7.79
C SER A 6 -11.61 -3.06 8.71
N ALA A 7 -12.19 -2.36 9.68
CA ALA A 7 -11.44 -1.59 10.68
C ALA A 7 -10.37 -2.45 11.40
N GLN A 8 -10.66 -3.73 11.65
CA GLN A 8 -9.69 -4.67 12.24
C GLN A 8 -8.53 -4.97 11.29
N GLN A 9 -8.78 -5.12 9.99
CA GLN A 9 -7.72 -5.32 9.00
C GLN A 9 -6.83 -4.08 8.89
N LEU A 10 -7.42 -2.88 8.85
CA LEU A 10 -6.66 -1.63 8.83
C LEU A 10 -5.74 -1.50 10.05
N LEU A 11 -6.24 -1.83 11.25
CA LEU A 11 -5.42 -1.79 12.47
C LEU A 11 -4.23 -2.75 12.40
N ARG A 12 -4.44 -3.99 11.94
CA ARG A 12 -3.36 -4.98 11.77
C ARG A 12 -2.33 -4.52 10.75
N ILE A 13 -2.80 -3.99 9.63
CA ILE A 13 -1.91 -3.47 8.58
C ILE A 13 -1.10 -2.29 9.10
N ARG A 14 -1.74 -1.33 9.79
CA ARG A 14 -1.05 -0.18 10.37
C ARG A 14 0.06 -0.61 11.32
N SER A 15 -0.25 -1.51 12.25
CA SER A 15 0.74 -2.06 13.18
C SER A 15 1.91 -2.73 12.45
N LYS A 16 1.65 -3.49 11.38
CA LYS A 16 2.70 -4.10 10.56
C LYS A 16 3.59 -3.05 9.88
N LEU A 17 2.99 -1.99 9.33
CA LEU A 17 3.72 -0.89 8.69
C LEU A 17 4.59 -0.15 9.71
N GLU A 18 4.06 0.18 10.88
CA GLU A 18 4.80 0.83 11.97
C GLU A 18 6.04 0.02 12.37
N THR A 19 5.90 -1.30 12.53
CA THR A 19 7.04 -2.19 12.82
C THR A 19 8.12 -2.09 11.74
N ILE A 20 7.74 -2.20 10.46
CA ILE A 20 8.70 -2.13 9.34
C ILE A 20 9.44 -0.79 9.31
N VAL A 21 8.72 0.32 9.52
CA VAL A 21 9.32 1.66 9.55
C VAL A 21 10.38 1.76 10.65
N THR A 22 10.07 1.25 11.85
CA THR A 22 11.02 1.32 12.98
C THR A 22 12.23 0.40 12.81
N GLU A 23 12.03 -0.81 12.28
CA GLU A 23 13.10 -1.81 12.16
C GLU A 23 13.98 -1.61 10.92
N GLN A 24 13.45 -1.01 9.85
CA GLN A 24 14.11 -0.84 8.56
C GLN A 24 14.34 0.63 8.20
N ALA A 25 14.44 1.50 9.21
CA ALA A 25 14.61 2.94 9.03
C ALA A 25 15.75 3.27 8.04
N GLY A 26 15.47 4.16 7.08
CA GLY A 26 16.43 4.56 6.04
C GLY A 26 16.52 3.64 4.83
N THR A 27 15.70 2.58 4.76
CA THR A 27 15.56 1.76 3.54
C THR A 27 14.41 2.27 2.68
N ARG A 28 14.50 2.04 1.36
CA ARG A 28 13.39 2.33 0.42
C ARG A 28 12.07 1.70 0.87
N ARG A 29 12.15 0.50 1.47
CA ARG A 29 10.96 -0.20 1.98
C ARG A 29 10.31 0.55 3.14
N ALA A 30 11.10 1.08 4.08
CA ALA A 30 10.57 1.91 5.16
C ALA A 30 9.95 3.20 4.61
N ASP A 31 10.57 3.84 3.61
CA ASP A 31 10.01 5.05 2.97
C ASP A 31 8.63 4.75 2.34
N HIS A 32 8.48 3.62 1.65
CA HIS A 32 7.19 3.20 1.11
C HIS A 32 6.16 2.87 2.22
N CYS A 33 6.59 2.30 3.34
CA CYS A 33 5.72 2.04 4.48
C CYS A 33 5.28 3.33 5.17
N GLU A 34 6.16 4.32 5.30
CA GLU A 34 5.82 5.66 5.80
C GLU A 34 4.80 6.34 4.89
N ALA A 35 4.98 6.27 3.57
CA ALA A 35 4.02 6.79 2.60
C ALA A 35 2.65 6.08 2.72
N ALA A 36 2.64 4.77 2.95
CA ALA A 36 1.40 4.04 3.22
C ALA A 36 0.72 4.51 4.52
N LEU A 37 1.47 4.75 5.59
CA LEU A 37 0.94 5.30 6.84
C LEU A 37 0.41 6.74 6.68
N GLN A 38 1.04 7.56 5.84
CA GLN A 38 0.51 8.88 5.49
C GLN A 38 -0.84 8.78 4.78
N ARG A 39 -0.95 7.89 3.78
CA ARG A 39 -2.23 7.62 3.08
C ARG A 39 -3.32 7.12 4.02
N MET A 40 -2.96 6.34 5.04
CA MET A 40 -3.92 5.92 6.07
C MET A 40 -4.44 7.10 6.89
N ARG A 41 -3.61 8.12 7.14
CA ARG A 41 -4.02 9.34 7.84
C ARG A 41 -4.85 10.28 6.97
N SER A 42 -4.57 10.37 5.67
CA SER A 42 -5.37 11.16 4.72
C SER A 42 -6.69 10.49 4.34
N GLY A 43 -6.83 9.19 4.59
CA GLY A 43 -8.00 8.40 4.19
C GLY A 43 -7.92 7.87 2.76
N GLU A 44 -6.77 7.99 2.10
CA GLU A 44 -6.53 7.54 0.72
C GLU A 44 -5.91 6.12 0.67
N TYR A 45 -5.67 5.51 1.83
CA TYR A 45 -5.14 4.15 1.87
C TYR A 45 -6.13 3.14 1.31
N GLY A 46 -5.65 2.32 0.38
CA GLY A 46 -6.47 1.36 -0.35
C GLY A 46 -6.89 1.83 -1.73
N TYR A 47 -6.48 3.02 -2.15
CA TYR A 47 -6.69 3.52 -3.52
C TYR A 47 -5.36 3.65 -4.27
N CYS A 48 -5.41 3.38 -5.57
CA CYS A 48 -4.31 3.51 -6.49
C CYS A 48 -3.97 4.98 -6.70
N VAL A 49 -2.69 5.36 -6.56
CA VAL A 49 -2.28 6.75 -6.73
C VAL A 49 -2.22 7.22 -8.19
N GLU A 50 -2.33 6.29 -9.15
CA GLU A 50 -2.31 6.60 -10.59
C GLU A 50 -3.73 6.71 -11.16
N CYS A 51 -4.55 5.67 -11.01
CA CYS A 51 -5.90 5.62 -11.57
C CYS A 51 -7.01 5.97 -10.59
N GLY A 52 -6.73 6.03 -9.28
CA GLY A 52 -7.73 6.27 -8.23
C GLY A 52 -8.62 5.07 -7.88
N GLU A 53 -8.45 3.93 -8.54
CA GLU A 53 -9.25 2.73 -8.28
C GLU A 53 -8.85 2.01 -6.97
N GLU A 54 -9.75 1.18 -6.46
CA GLU A 54 -9.50 0.39 -5.25
C GLU A 54 -8.40 -0.65 -5.47
N ILE A 55 -7.43 -0.68 -4.57
CA ILE A 55 -6.43 -1.74 -4.47
C ILE A 55 -7.04 -2.89 -3.68
N SER A 56 -7.01 -4.10 -4.26
CA SER A 56 -7.62 -5.26 -3.61
C SER A 56 -7.07 -5.52 -2.21
N ALA A 57 -7.97 -5.87 -1.28
CA ALA A 57 -7.60 -6.17 0.10
C ALA A 57 -6.55 -7.30 0.20
N ALA A 58 -6.61 -8.30 -0.68
CA ALA A 58 -5.61 -9.38 -0.75
C ALA A 58 -4.20 -8.86 -1.07
N ARG A 59 -4.09 -7.90 -2.00
CA ARG A 59 -2.82 -7.27 -2.36
C ARG A 59 -2.27 -6.44 -1.20
N LEU A 60 -3.11 -5.65 -0.53
CA LEU A 60 -2.71 -4.87 0.65
C LEU A 60 -2.35 -5.76 1.85
N ALA A 61 -2.98 -6.92 2.00
CA ALA A 61 -2.61 -7.89 3.04
C ALA A 61 -1.22 -8.50 2.77
N ALA A 62 -0.92 -8.82 1.51
CA ALA A 62 0.37 -9.36 1.10
C ALA A 62 1.49 -8.30 1.17
N LYS A 63 1.26 -7.13 0.55
CA LYS A 63 2.18 -6.00 0.46
C LYS A 63 1.46 -4.70 0.86
N PRO A 64 1.43 -4.33 2.15
CA PRO A 64 0.72 -3.13 2.62
C PRO A 64 1.36 -1.80 2.17
N GLU A 65 2.60 -1.81 1.72
CA GLU A 65 3.32 -0.62 1.28
C GLU A 65 2.95 -0.17 -0.14
N VAL A 66 2.24 -1.00 -0.93
CA VAL A 66 1.95 -0.69 -2.34
C VAL A 66 1.06 0.53 -2.49
N ALA A 67 1.33 1.31 -3.52
CA ALA A 67 0.54 2.49 -3.90
C ALA A 67 -0.26 2.30 -5.20
N LEU A 68 -0.05 1.20 -5.91
CA LEU A 68 -0.62 0.93 -7.23
C LEU A 68 -1.52 -0.29 -7.23
N CYS A 69 -2.59 -0.24 -8.03
CA CYS A 69 -3.36 -1.42 -8.41
C CYS A 69 -2.50 -2.38 -9.26
N VAL A 70 -3.05 -3.55 -9.57
CA VAL A 70 -2.32 -4.56 -10.35
C VAL A 70 -2.04 -4.10 -11.77
N ASP A 71 -2.99 -3.41 -12.40
CA ASP A 71 -2.87 -2.99 -13.79
C ASP A 71 -1.87 -1.85 -13.93
N CYS A 72 -1.96 -0.80 -13.09
CA CYS A 72 -0.97 0.28 -13.10
C CYS A 72 0.43 -0.18 -12.72
N GLN A 73 0.57 -1.21 -11.87
CA GLN A 73 1.88 -1.78 -11.57
C GLN A 73 2.44 -2.53 -12.78
N ALA A 74 1.62 -3.36 -13.44
CA ALA A 74 2.06 -4.10 -14.62
C ALA A 74 2.54 -3.16 -15.73
N LEU A 75 1.82 -2.06 -15.97
CA LEU A 75 2.23 -1.04 -16.94
C LEU A 75 3.60 -0.42 -16.61
N LYS A 76 3.85 -0.09 -15.33
CA LYS A 76 5.16 0.46 -14.92
C LYS A 76 6.29 -0.56 -15.02
N ASP A 77 6.02 -1.81 -14.67
CA ASP A 77 7.02 -2.89 -14.76
C ASP A 77 7.43 -3.10 -16.24
N GLU A 78 6.49 -3.01 -17.19
CA GLU A 78 6.76 -3.09 -18.64
C GLU A 78 7.56 -1.89 -19.18
N GLU A 79 7.35 -0.68 -18.65
CA GLU A 79 8.11 0.52 -19.02
C GLU A 79 9.56 0.49 -18.53
N GLU A 80 9.84 -0.13 -17.38
CA GLU A 80 11.21 -0.24 -16.82
C GLU A 80 12.08 -1.24 -17.58
N ASP A 81 11.48 -2.24 -18.24
CA ASP A 81 12.16 -3.28 -19.01
C ASP A 81 12.41 -2.92 -20.50
N ALA A 82 11.97 -1.73 -20.96
CA ALA A 82 12.04 -1.25 -22.35
C ALA A 82 13.22 -0.30 -22.62
#